data_AF-A0A0J1GJL7-F1
#
_entry.id   AF-A0A0J1GJL7-F1
#
_cell.length_a   1.000
_cell.length_b   1.000
_cell.length_c   1.000
_cell.angle_alpha   90.00
_cell.angle_beta   90.00
_cell.angle_gamma   90.00
#
_symmetry.space_group_name_H-M   'P 1'
#
loop_
_entity.id
_entity.type
_entity.pdbx_description
1 polymer ?
#
loop_
_entity_poly.entity_id
_entity_poly.type
_entity_poly.pdbx_seq_one_letter_code
_entity_poly.pdbx_strand_id
1 'polypeptide(L)'
;MNTEQQGEIQTETPPVDMVENHNEQDERAFINSLDDDFDPELSQTEAKEQALETDAAAGIVCVGLMTIEQTMKTMLHPRFKFDPEQCEAVATKVAPLIVKYGANPPPWLAKYIDEIMAVFAIGMLGLSSFMQVKQLKAEDIAQQAKERETTNRDNAEVAA
;
A
#
# COMPACT_ATOMS: atom_id res chain seq x y z
N MET A 1 -76.17 -16.31 -0.49
CA MET A 1 -76.16 -17.28 0.63
C MET A 1 -74.79 -17.92 0.65
N ASN A 2 -73.92 -17.43 1.55
CA ASN A 2 -73.28 -18.20 2.63
C ASN A 2 -72.28 -19.27 2.11
N THR A 3 -71.00 -19.31 2.49
CA THR A 3 -70.34 -18.92 3.74
C THR A 3 -68.84 -18.79 3.51
N GLU A 4 -68.19 -17.90 4.25
CA GLU A 4 -66.74 -17.80 4.44
C GLU A 4 -66.16 -19.11 5.00
N GLN A 5 -65.03 -19.59 4.46
CA GLN A 5 -64.05 -20.31 5.27
C GLN A 5 -62.64 -19.85 4.90
N GLN A 6 -62.05 -19.16 5.87
CA GLN A 6 -60.62 -18.94 6.01
C GLN A 6 -59.91 -20.29 6.19
N GLY A 7 -58.74 -20.46 5.57
CA GLY A 7 -57.91 -21.65 5.68
C GLY A 7 -56.45 -21.30 5.43
N GLU A 8 -55.82 -20.78 6.48
CA GLU A 8 -54.42 -20.96 6.90
C GLU A 8 -53.32 -20.99 5.82
N ILE A 9 -52.55 -19.89 5.77
CA ILE A 9 -51.18 -19.88 5.23
C ILE A 9 -50.34 -20.77 6.16
N GLN A 10 -50.00 -21.98 5.71
CA GLN A 10 -48.96 -22.79 6.35
C GLN A 10 -47.60 -22.12 6.13
N THR A 11 -47.18 -21.31 7.09
CA THR A 11 -45.77 -21.01 7.29
C THR A 11 -45.12 -22.28 7.82
N GLU A 12 -44.39 -23.01 6.97
CA GLU A 12 -43.42 -24.03 7.41
C GLU A 12 -42.31 -23.33 8.22
N THR A 13 -42.57 -23.15 9.50
CA THR A 13 -41.52 -22.96 10.50
C THR A 13 -40.77 -24.28 10.60
N PRO A 14 -39.44 -24.33 10.40
CA PRO A 14 -38.69 -25.56 10.64
C PRO A 14 -38.89 -25.98 12.11
N PRO A 15 -39.06 -27.28 12.39
CA PRO A 15 -39.31 -27.76 13.74
C PRO A 15 -38.13 -27.40 14.66
N VAL A 16 -38.46 -26.86 15.84
CA VAL A 16 -37.52 -26.32 16.85
C VAL A 16 -36.81 -27.42 17.66
N ASP A 17 -36.81 -28.67 17.20
CA ASP A 17 -36.20 -29.82 17.92
C ASP A 17 -35.15 -30.54 17.07
N MET A 18 -34.15 -29.80 16.59
CA MET A 18 -32.87 -30.38 16.16
C MET A 18 -31.80 -29.98 17.17
N VAL A 19 -31.91 -30.50 18.40
CA VAL A 19 -30.71 -30.65 19.22
C VAL A 19 -29.92 -31.78 18.55
N GLU A 20 -28.92 -31.43 17.74
CA GLU A 20 -27.95 -32.40 17.21
C GLU A 20 -27.36 -33.17 18.39
N ASN A 21 -27.82 -34.40 18.56
CA ASN A 21 -27.38 -35.26 19.65
C ASN A 21 -26.07 -35.90 19.19
N HIS A 22 -24.97 -35.16 19.35
CA HIS A 22 -23.63 -35.68 19.08
C HIS A 22 -23.38 -36.85 20.03
N ASN A 23 -23.31 -38.06 19.49
CA ASN A 23 -22.97 -39.24 20.28
C ASN A 23 -21.45 -39.27 20.50
N GLU A 24 -20.98 -39.83 21.62
CA GLU A 24 -19.54 -40.00 21.90
C GLU A 24 -18.81 -40.73 20.76
N GLN A 25 -19.53 -41.56 20.00
CA GLN A 25 -19.00 -42.27 18.85
C GLN A 25 -18.70 -41.34 17.65
N ASP A 26 -19.51 -40.30 17.45
CA ASP A 26 -19.30 -39.29 16.40
C ASP A 26 -18.15 -38.35 16.79
N GLU A 27 -18.06 -38.00 18.07
CA GLU A 27 -16.92 -37.23 18.60
C GLU A 27 -15.61 -38.00 18.48
N ARG A 28 -15.61 -39.31 18.77
CA ARG A 28 -14.44 -40.17 18.58
C ARG A 28 -14.07 -40.38 17.12
N ALA A 29 -15.06 -40.51 16.24
CA ALA A 29 -14.82 -40.60 14.79
C ALA A 29 -14.20 -39.30 14.25
N PHE A 30 -14.67 -38.15 14.73
CA PHE A 30 -14.09 -36.85 14.41
C PHE A 30 -12.66 -36.70 14.95
N ILE A 31 -12.40 -37.05 16.22
CA ILE A 31 -11.04 -36.97 16.79
C ILE A 31 -10.07 -37.92 16.06
N ASN A 32 -10.48 -39.16 15.75
CA ASN A 32 -9.64 -40.07 14.97
C ASN A 32 -9.35 -39.53 13.56
N SER A 33 -10.31 -38.81 12.94
CA SER A 33 -10.05 -38.16 11.65
C SER A 33 -9.08 -36.98 11.74
N LEU A 34 -8.96 -36.34 12.91
CA LEU A 34 -8.01 -35.25 13.14
C LEU A 34 -6.59 -35.78 13.41
N ASP A 35 -6.44 -36.93 14.06
CA ASP A 35 -5.13 -37.55 14.34
C ASP A 35 -4.40 -38.00 13.07
N ASP A 36 -5.14 -38.42 12.03
CA ASP A 36 -4.56 -38.81 10.73
C ASP A 36 -4.17 -37.60 9.85
N ASP A 37 -4.80 -36.43 10.06
CA ASP A 37 -4.57 -35.21 9.27
C ASP A 37 -3.66 -34.17 9.98
N PHE A 38 -3.33 -34.34 11.27
CA PHE A 38 -2.50 -33.40 12.03
C PHE A 38 -1.02 -33.80 12.02
N ASP A 39 -0.26 -33.27 11.07
CA ASP A 39 1.21 -33.40 11.04
C ASP A 39 1.91 -32.15 11.63
N PRO A 40 2.47 -32.23 12.86
CA PRO A 40 3.14 -31.12 13.50
C PRO A 40 4.45 -30.70 12.80
N GLU A 41 5.09 -31.56 11.99
CA GLU A 41 6.29 -31.20 11.23
C GLU A 41 5.95 -30.38 9.97
N LEU A 42 4.85 -30.71 9.29
CA LEU A 42 4.34 -29.90 8.18
C LEU A 42 3.96 -28.49 8.67
N SER A 43 3.24 -28.39 9.79
CA SER A 43 2.84 -27.07 10.34
C SER A 43 4.03 -26.16 10.71
N GLN A 44 5.12 -26.74 11.22
CA GLN A 44 6.35 -26.00 11.55
C GLN A 44 7.13 -25.58 10.29
N THR A 45 7.10 -26.42 9.25
CA THR A 45 7.74 -26.14 7.97
C THR A 45 7.02 -25.00 7.25
N GLU A 46 5.69 -25.07 7.17
CA GLU A 46 4.84 -24.01 6.58
C GLU A 46 4.98 -22.69 7.34
N ALA A 47 4.99 -22.71 8.68
CA ALA A 47 5.18 -21.52 9.49
C ALA A 47 6.56 -20.87 9.24
N LYS A 48 7.60 -21.67 9.05
CA LYS A 48 8.96 -21.19 8.76
C LYS A 48 9.06 -20.61 7.36
N GLU A 49 8.42 -21.24 6.37
CA GLU A 49 8.39 -20.76 4.99
C GLU A 49 7.61 -19.44 4.90
N GLN A 50 6.45 -19.36 5.55
CA GLN A 50 5.66 -18.14 5.63
C GLN A 50 6.40 -17.00 6.32
N ALA A 51 7.15 -17.29 7.39
CA ALA A 51 8.02 -16.30 8.05
C ALA A 51 9.10 -15.77 7.10
N LEU A 52 9.73 -16.66 6.32
CA LEU A 52 10.75 -16.30 5.33
C LEU A 52 10.18 -15.39 4.23
N GLU A 53 8.98 -15.72 3.73
CA GLU A 53 8.29 -14.90 2.73
C GLU A 53 7.91 -13.52 3.26
N THR A 54 7.42 -13.44 4.50
CA THR A 54 7.11 -12.13 5.11
C THR A 54 8.36 -11.29 5.34
N ASP A 55 9.50 -11.89 5.70
CA ASP A 55 10.76 -11.17 5.85
C ASP A 55 11.28 -10.64 4.50
N ALA A 56 11.24 -11.47 3.46
CA ALA A 56 11.56 -11.04 2.10
C ALA A 56 10.66 -9.88 1.64
N ALA A 57 9.36 -9.96 1.93
CA ALA A 57 8.39 -8.90 1.63
C ALA A 57 8.68 -7.60 2.41
N ALA A 58 9.04 -7.69 3.69
CA ALA A 58 9.46 -6.53 4.48
C ALA A 58 10.73 -5.88 3.88
N GLY A 59 11.68 -6.69 3.41
CA GLY A 59 12.86 -6.23 2.68
C GLY A 59 12.51 -5.40 1.44
N ILE A 60 11.53 -5.85 0.64
CA ILE A 60 11.04 -5.11 -0.53
C ILE A 60 10.48 -3.73 -0.12
N VAL A 61 9.68 -3.68 0.96
CA VAL A 61 9.12 -2.41 1.47
C VAL A 61 10.25 -1.48 1.92
N CYS A 62 11.25 -1.99 2.64
CA CYS A 62 12.41 -1.22 3.07
C CYS A 62 13.16 -0.59 1.89
N VAL A 63 13.38 -1.35 0.80
CA VAL A 63 14.01 -0.83 -0.43
C VAL A 63 13.17 0.29 -1.05
N GLY A 64 11.84 0.12 -1.08
CA GLY A 64 10.91 1.17 -1.53
C GLY A 64 11.02 2.44 -0.69
N LEU A 65 11.04 2.32 0.64
CA LEU A 65 11.18 3.45 1.57
C LEU A 65 12.53 4.16 1.42
N MET A 66 13.62 3.43 1.21
CA MET A 66 14.94 4.01 0.92
C MET A 66 14.94 4.83 -0.37
N THR A 67 14.24 4.34 -1.40
CA THR A 67 14.08 5.07 -2.67
C THR A 67 13.33 6.38 -2.46
N ILE A 68 12.23 6.35 -1.70
CA ILE A 68 11.46 7.55 -1.35
C ILE A 68 12.33 8.54 -0.55
N GLU A 69 13.10 8.06 0.42
CA GLU A 69 14.00 8.92 1.21
C GLU A 69 15.00 9.63 0.31
N GLN A 70 15.60 8.93 -0.65
CA GLN A 70 16.57 9.50 -1.58
C GLN A 70 15.93 10.55 -2.50
N THR A 71 14.71 10.30 -2.97
CA THR A 71 13.93 11.26 -3.74
C THR A 71 13.63 12.52 -2.90
N MET A 72 13.22 12.36 -1.64
CA MET A 72 12.97 13.48 -0.73
C MET A 72 14.24 14.28 -0.42
N LYS A 73 15.38 13.62 -0.25
CA LYS A 73 16.67 14.30 -0.08
C LYS A 73 17.03 15.18 -1.27
N THR A 74 16.74 14.70 -2.46
CA THR A 74 17.04 15.39 -3.73
C THR A 74 16.09 16.55 -3.97
N MET A 75 14.80 16.36 -3.70
CA MET A 75 13.76 17.36 -4.04
C MET A 75 13.51 18.39 -2.93
N LEU A 76 13.62 18.01 -1.66
CA LEU A 76 13.26 18.87 -0.52
C LEU A 76 14.48 19.30 0.28
N HIS A 77 15.21 18.35 0.88
CA HIS A 77 16.32 18.70 1.77
C HIS A 77 17.30 17.53 1.99
N PRO A 78 18.62 17.71 1.80
CA PRO A 78 19.59 16.61 1.83
C PRO A 78 19.74 15.92 3.20
N ARG A 79 19.36 16.59 4.29
CA ARG A 79 19.34 16.01 5.65
C ARG A 79 18.05 15.27 6.00
N PHE A 80 17.07 15.23 5.10
CA PHE A 80 15.85 14.46 5.32
C PHE A 80 16.19 12.99 5.52
N LYS A 81 15.62 12.35 6.54
CA LYS A 81 15.80 10.93 6.82
C LYS A 81 14.53 10.44 7.51
N PHE A 82 14.03 9.27 7.13
CA PHE A 82 12.97 8.64 7.89
C PHE A 82 13.52 8.09 9.21
N ASP A 83 12.67 8.05 10.23
CA ASP A 83 12.98 7.36 11.46
C ASP A 83 13.06 5.85 11.19
N PRO A 84 14.19 5.18 11.46
CA PRO A 84 14.35 3.75 11.19
C PRO A 84 13.28 2.90 11.87
N GLU A 85 12.86 3.25 13.09
CA GLU A 85 11.82 2.48 13.82
C GLU A 85 10.46 2.59 13.12
N GLN A 86 10.15 3.76 12.54
CA GLN A 86 8.91 3.94 11.79
C GLN A 86 8.94 3.21 10.45
N CYS A 87 10.08 3.21 9.77
CA CYS A 87 10.26 2.44 8.53
C CYS A 87 10.06 0.94 8.77
N GLU A 88 10.65 0.40 9.83
CA GLU A 88 10.49 -1.01 10.21
C GLU A 88 9.03 -1.31 10.54
N ALA A 89 8.36 -0.48 11.35
CA ALA A 89 6.95 -0.64 11.67
C ALA A 89 6.04 -0.63 10.43
N VAL A 90 6.37 0.19 9.41
CA VAL A 90 5.65 0.20 8.13
C VAL A 90 5.95 -1.08 7.34
N ALA A 91 7.21 -1.49 7.25
CA ALA A 91 7.62 -2.70 6.55
C ALA A 91 6.91 -3.94 7.11
N THR A 92 6.86 -4.11 8.43
CA THR A 92 6.15 -5.22 9.08
C THR A 92 4.64 -5.21 8.79
N LYS A 93 4.02 -4.03 8.72
CA LYS A 93 2.56 -3.94 8.45
C LYS A 93 2.21 -4.14 6.98
N VAL A 94 3.10 -3.77 6.06
CA VAL A 94 2.86 -3.87 4.62
C VAL A 94 3.31 -5.21 4.06
N ALA A 95 4.34 -5.85 4.64
CA ALA A 95 4.81 -7.18 4.27
C ALA A 95 3.71 -8.23 4.07
N PRO A 96 2.74 -8.43 4.98
CA PRO A 96 1.68 -9.42 4.78
C PRO A 96 0.75 -9.09 3.60
N LEU A 97 0.63 -7.81 3.23
CA LEU A 97 -0.13 -7.41 2.03
C LEU A 97 0.63 -7.81 0.77
N ILE A 98 1.96 -7.68 0.76
CA ILE A 98 2.80 -8.13 -0.35
C ILE A 98 2.80 -9.66 -0.45
N VAL A 99 2.86 -10.38 0.66
CA VAL A 99 2.74 -11.86 0.61
C VAL A 99 1.36 -12.27 0.06
N LYS A 100 0.29 -11.60 0.50
CA LYS A 100 -1.08 -11.94 0.10
C LYS A 100 -1.42 -11.59 -1.35
N TYR A 101 -0.94 -10.45 -1.85
CA TYR A 101 -1.34 -9.92 -3.16
C TYR A 101 -0.17 -9.82 -4.17
N GLY A 102 1.06 -10.06 -3.74
CA GLY A 102 2.26 -9.94 -4.55
C GLY A 102 2.43 -8.53 -5.10
N ALA A 103 2.61 -8.45 -6.42
CA ALA A 103 2.66 -7.20 -7.17
C ALA A 103 1.26 -6.66 -7.56
N ASN A 104 0.19 -7.40 -7.28
CA ASN A 104 -1.17 -6.99 -7.64
C ASN A 104 -1.79 -6.20 -6.47
N PRO A 105 -2.53 -5.11 -6.73
CA PRO A 105 -3.31 -4.45 -5.68
C PRO A 105 -4.43 -5.34 -5.13
N PRO A 106 -4.91 -5.06 -3.90
CA PRO A 106 -6.19 -5.57 -3.42
C PRO A 106 -7.36 -5.19 -4.36
N PRO A 107 -8.42 -6.02 -4.50
CA PRO A 107 -9.53 -5.76 -5.42
C PRO A 107 -10.25 -4.42 -5.20
N TRP A 108 -10.29 -3.94 -3.96
CA TRP A 108 -10.91 -2.65 -3.62
C TRP A 108 -10.09 -1.45 -4.13
N LEU A 109 -8.78 -1.62 -4.29
CA LEU A 109 -7.84 -0.60 -4.76
C LEU A 109 -7.63 -0.69 -6.28
N ALA A 110 -7.75 -1.88 -6.85
CA ALA A 110 -7.55 -2.13 -8.28
C ALA A 110 -8.35 -1.16 -9.17
N LYS A 111 -9.61 -0.88 -8.81
CA LYS A 111 -10.49 0.05 -9.54
C LYS A 111 -10.10 1.53 -9.45
N TYR A 112 -9.14 1.89 -8.59
CA TYR A 112 -8.66 3.25 -8.40
C TYR A 112 -7.25 3.46 -8.95
N ILE A 113 -6.60 2.41 -9.48
CA ILE A 113 -5.23 2.52 -9.98
C ILE A 113 -5.16 3.55 -11.10
N ASP A 114 -6.09 3.52 -12.05
CA ASP A 114 -6.05 4.43 -13.18
C ASP A 114 -6.21 5.89 -12.74
N GLU A 115 -7.08 6.16 -11.76
CA GLU A 115 -7.27 7.48 -11.19
C GLU A 115 -6.04 7.93 -10.38
N ILE A 116 -5.45 7.04 -9.59
CA ILE A 116 -4.22 7.34 -8.82
C ILE A 116 -3.08 7.65 -9.80
N MET A 117 -2.94 6.87 -10.87
CA MET A 117 -1.93 7.08 -11.90
C MET A 117 -2.17 8.37 -12.68
N ALA A 118 -3.42 8.71 -12.98
CA ALA A 118 -3.78 9.98 -13.61
C ALA A 118 -3.43 11.17 -12.70
N VAL A 119 -3.84 11.14 -11.44
CA VAL A 119 -3.50 12.18 -10.44
C VAL A 119 -2.00 12.27 -10.25
N PHE A 120 -1.30 11.13 -10.19
CA PHE A 120 0.16 11.09 -10.09
C PHE A 120 0.83 11.74 -11.30
N ALA A 121 0.40 11.41 -12.52
CA ALA A 121 0.94 12.00 -13.75
C ALA A 121 0.70 13.51 -13.80
N ILE A 122 -0.51 13.97 -13.48
CA ILE A 122 -0.86 15.40 -13.41
C ILE A 122 -0.02 16.10 -12.33
N GLY A 123 0.11 15.48 -11.15
CA GLY A 123 0.91 16.00 -10.04
C GLY A 123 2.38 16.12 -10.39
N MET A 124 2.96 15.09 -11.03
CA MET A 124 4.36 15.08 -11.44
C MET A 124 4.63 16.13 -12.52
N LEU A 125 3.71 16.29 -13.49
CA LEU A 125 3.80 17.35 -14.49
C LEU A 125 3.76 18.74 -13.81
N GLY A 126 2.83 18.97 -12.89
CA GLY A 126 2.73 20.23 -12.16
C GLY A 126 3.99 20.56 -11.33
N LEU A 127 4.55 19.57 -10.63
CA LEU A 127 5.80 19.71 -9.88
C LEU A 127 6.98 20.04 -10.80
N SER A 128 7.11 19.33 -11.93
CA SER A 128 8.15 19.57 -12.93
C SER A 128 8.05 20.98 -13.51
N SER A 129 6.85 21.41 -13.90
CA SER A 129 6.62 22.76 -14.40
C SER A 129 6.97 23.83 -13.36
N PHE A 130 6.65 23.62 -12.08
CA PHE A 130 7.02 24.55 -11.02
C PHE A 130 8.54 24.66 -10.84
N MET A 131 9.26 23.53 -10.86
CA MET A 131 10.72 23.52 -10.78
C MET A 131 11.35 24.23 -11.99
N GLN A 132 10.86 23.95 -13.21
CA GLN A 132 11.34 24.58 -14.43
C GLN A 132 11.16 26.10 -14.39
N VAL A 133 9.99 26.60 -13.96
CA VAL A 133 9.77 28.04 -13.82
C VAL A 133 10.71 28.67 -12.78
N LYS A 134 10.99 27.98 -11.67
CA LYS A 134 11.96 28.48 -10.68
C LYS A 134 13.38 28.53 -11.24
N GLN A 135 13.78 27.53 -12.02
CA GLN A 135 15.09 27.49 -12.68
C GLN A 135 15.24 28.61 -13.71
N LEU A 136 14.26 28.78 -14.60
CA LEU A 136 14.25 29.85 -15.60
C LEU A 136 14.31 31.23 -14.93
N LYS A 137 13.55 31.46 -13.86
CA LYS A 137 13.65 32.72 -13.10
C LYS A 137 15.03 32.95 -12.48
N ALA A 138 15.69 31.89 -12.00
CA ALA A 138 17.04 32.01 -11.45
C ALA A 138 18.08 32.30 -12.55
N GLU A 139 17.93 31.67 -13.72
CA GLU A 139 18.74 31.94 -14.91
C GLU A 139 18.58 33.38 -15.38
N ASP A 140 17.34 33.88 -15.47
CA ASP A 140 17.05 35.27 -15.86
C ASP A 140 17.71 36.28 -14.91
N ILE A 141 17.66 36.02 -13.59
CA ILE A 141 18.31 36.89 -12.59
C ILE A 141 19.84 36.85 -12.76
N ALA A 142 20.42 35.67 -12.96
CA ALA A 142 21.85 35.51 -13.17
C ALA A 142 22.32 36.17 -14.48
N GLN A 143 21.52 36.09 -15.54
CA GLN A 143 21.78 36.74 -16.83
C GLN A 143 21.75 38.26 -16.67
N GLN A 144 20.72 38.80 -16.01
CA GLN A 144 20.61 40.24 -15.74
C GLN A 144 21.75 40.77 -14.86
N ALA A 145 22.22 39.99 -13.88
CA ALA A 145 23.37 40.37 -13.07
C ALA A 145 24.65 40.47 -13.92
N LYS A 146 24.89 39.49 -14.81
CA LYS A 146 26.03 39.51 -15.73
C LYS A 146 25.97 40.67 -16.73
N GLU A 147 24.79 40.94 -17.30
CA GLU A 147 24.58 42.05 -18.24
C GLU A 147 24.78 43.42 -17.58
N ARG A 148 24.40 43.57 -16.30
CA ARG A 148 24.68 44.78 -15.52
C ARG A 148 26.17 44.94 -15.22
N GLU A 149 26.88 43.86 -14.91
CA GLU A 149 28.33 43.90 -14.69
C GLU A 149 29.11 44.26 -15.97
N THR A 150 28.73 43.69 -17.12
CA THR A 150 29.37 44.02 -18.41
C THR A 150 29.10 45.47 -18.82
N THR A 151 27.84 45.92 -18.71
CA THR A 151 27.48 47.31 -19.04
C THR A 151 28.20 48.33 -18.15
N ASN A 152 28.35 48.03 -16.85
CA ASN A 152 29.04 48.94 -15.92
C ASN A 152 30.56 48.98 -16.15
N ARG A 153 31.16 47.83 -16.55
CA ARG A 153 32.57 47.77 -16.95
C ARG A 153 32.83 48.55 -18.24
N ASP A 154 31.98 48.39 -19.24
CA ASP A 154 32.15 49.07 -20.53
C ASP A 154 31.93 50.59 -20.40
N ASN A 155 30.99 51.05 -19.55
CA ASN A 155 30.82 52.48 -19.24
C ASN A 155 32.01 53.07 -18.46
N ALA A 156 32.67 52.29 -17.60
CA ALA A 156 33.86 52.74 -16.86
C ALA A 156 35.10 52.86 -17.77
N GLU A 157 35.17 52.07 -18.85
CA GLU A 157 36.26 52.12 -19.84
C GLU A 157 36.12 53.30 -20.81
N VAL A 158 34.89 53.72 -21.14
CA VAL A 158 34.62 54.87 -22.04
C VAL A 158 34.78 56.23 -21.32
N ALA A 159 34.72 56.26 -19.99
CA ALA A 159 34.86 57.47 -19.18
C ALA A 159 36.30 57.78 -18.72
N ALA A 160 37.27 56.93 -19.06
CA ALA A 160 38.71 57.07 -18.78
C ALA A 160 39.47 57.59 -20.01
#